data_AF-J3KSU0-F1
#
_entry.id   AF-J3KSU0-F1
#
_cell.length_a   1.000
_cell.length_b   1.000
_cell.length_c   1.000
_cell.angle_alpha   90.00
_cell.angle_beta   90.00
_cell.angle_gamma   90.00
#
_symmetry.space_group_name_H-M   'P 1'
#
loop_
_entity.id
_entity.type
_entity.pdbx_description
1 polymer ?
#
loop_
_entity_poly.entity_id
_entity_poly.type
_entity_poly.pdbx_seq_one_letter_code
_entity_poly.pdbx_strand_id
1 'polypeptide(L)'
;MKVVNLKQAILQAWKERWSDYQWAINMKKFFPKGATWDILNLADALLEQAMIGPSPNPLILSYLKYAISSQMVSYSSVLTAISKFDDFSRDLCVQALLDIMDMFCDRLSCHGKAEECIGLCRALLSALHWLLRCTAASAERLREGLEAGTPAAGEKQLA
;
A
#
# COMPACT_ATOMS: atom_id res chain seq x y z
N MET A 1 18.07 -1.46 -26.73
CA MET A 1 17.68 -2.08 -25.45
C MET A 1 16.18 -2.02 -25.32
N LYS A 2 15.47 -3.15 -25.17
CA LYS A 2 14.03 -3.12 -24.87
C LYS A 2 13.89 -2.55 -23.45
N VAL A 3 13.24 -1.40 -23.31
CA VAL A 3 12.83 -0.90 -22.00
C VAL A 3 11.80 -1.89 -21.47
N VAL A 4 12.19 -2.72 -20.52
CA VAL A 4 11.26 -3.66 -19.87
C VAL A 4 10.27 -2.81 -19.07
N ASN A 5 8.98 -2.99 -19.34
CA ASN A 5 7.95 -2.29 -18.59
C ASN A 5 7.91 -2.84 -17.15
N LEU A 6 7.92 -1.95 -16.16
CA LEU A 6 7.93 -2.31 -14.74
C LEU A 6 6.77 -3.23 -14.35
N LYS A 7 5.55 -2.95 -14.80
CA LYS A 7 4.38 -3.79 -14.52
C LYS A 7 4.54 -5.19 -15.12
N GLN A 8 5.11 -5.29 -16.32
CA GLN A 8 5.38 -6.58 -16.96
C GLN A 8 6.43 -7.38 -16.19
N ALA A 9 7.48 -6.74 -15.69
CA ALA A 9 8.50 -7.40 -14.86
C ALA A 9 7.90 -7.94 -13.55
N ILE A 10 7.04 -7.16 -12.89
CA ILE A 10 6.33 -7.60 -11.66
C ILE A 10 5.41 -8.78 -11.96
N LEU A 11 4.63 -8.71 -13.05
CA LEU A 11 3.73 -9.79 -13.45
C LEU A 11 4.48 -11.06 -13.84
N GLN A 12 5.63 -10.93 -14.50
CA GLN A 12 6.50 -12.07 -14.78
C GLN A 12 7.00 -12.71 -13.49
N ALA A 13 7.53 -11.92 -12.55
CA ALA A 13 8.01 -12.42 -11.27
C ALA A 13 6.91 -13.11 -10.46
N TRP A 14 5.68 -12.57 -10.49
CA TRP A 14 4.52 -13.21 -9.87
C TRP A 14 4.15 -14.53 -10.55
N LYS A 15 4.11 -14.56 -11.89
CA LYS A 15 3.79 -15.76 -12.68
C LYS A 15 4.80 -16.88 -12.45
N GLU A 16 6.09 -16.53 -12.38
CA GLU A 16 7.19 -17.46 -12.13
C GLU A 16 7.42 -17.75 -10.64
N ARG A 17 6.63 -17.16 -9.73
CA ARG A 17 6.69 -17.38 -8.28
C ARG A 17 8.09 -17.16 -7.70
N TRP A 18 8.78 -16.11 -8.13
CA TRP A 18 10.11 -15.78 -7.63
C TRP A 18 10.09 -15.52 -6.13
N SER A 19 11.15 -15.91 -5.42
CA SER A 19 11.37 -15.44 -4.05
C SER A 19 11.77 -13.96 -4.02
N ASP A 20 11.65 -13.29 -2.87
CA ASP A 20 12.01 -11.88 -2.72
C ASP A 20 13.45 -11.59 -3.21
N TYR A 21 14.38 -12.49 -2.89
CA TYR A 21 15.77 -12.38 -3.32
C TYR A 21 15.94 -12.56 -4.84
N GLN A 22 15.29 -13.58 -5.42
CA GLN A 22 15.30 -13.80 -6.87
C GLN A 22 14.68 -12.61 -7.62
N TRP A 23 13.57 -12.09 -7.12
CA TRP A 23 12.94 -10.88 -7.63
C TRP A 23 13.91 -9.70 -7.62
N ALA A 24 14.50 -9.37 -6.47
CA ALA A 24 15.40 -8.22 -6.35
C ALA A 24 16.61 -8.31 -7.31
N ILE A 25 17.19 -9.51 -7.49
CA ILE A 25 18.28 -9.72 -8.44
C ILE A 25 17.82 -9.50 -9.87
N ASN A 26 16.71 -10.11 -10.28
CA ASN A 26 16.24 -10.02 -11.66
C ASN A 26 15.77 -8.60 -12.00
N MET A 27 15.11 -7.92 -11.06
CA MET A 27 14.77 -6.50 -11.19
C MET A 27 16.02 -5.66 -11.46
N LYS A 28 17.09 -5.81 -10.67
CA LYS A 28 18.37 -5.10 -10.90
C LYS A 28 19.02 -5.42 -12.25
N LYS A 29 18.74 -6.58 -12.85
CA LYS A 29 19.22 -6.94 -14.19
C LYS A 29 18.40 -6.30 -15.31
N PHE A 30 17.09 -6.16 -15.12
CA PHE A 30 16.18 -5.62 -16.14
C PHE A 30 16.25 -4.10 -16.29
N PHE A 31 16.61 -3.38 -15.23
CA PHE A 31 16.67 -1.92 -15.23
C PHE A 31 18.12 -1.41 -15.21
N PRO A 32 18.46 -0.39 -16.01
CA PRO A 32 19.83 0.10 -16.15
C PRO A 32 20.39 0.68 -14.85
N LYS A 33 21.70 0.51 -14.64
CA LYS A 33 22.43 1.11 -13.52
C LYS A 33 22.37 2.63 -13.61
N GLY A 34 21.77 3.28 -12.61
CA GLY A 34 21.68 4.75 -12.51
C GLY A 34 20.26 5.30 -12.30
N ALA A 35 19.21 4.51 -12.56
CA ALA A 35 17.85 4.88 -12.18
C ALA A 35 17.59 4.53 -10.70
N THR A 36 17.13 5.49 -9.91
CA THR A 36 16.58 5.20 -8.58
C THR A 36 15.19 4.59 -8.74
N TRP A 37 14.85 3.56 -7.95
CA TRP A 37 13.54 2.89 -8.09
C TRP A 37 12.34 3.80 -7.83
N ASP A 38 12.52 4.87 -7.05
CA ASP A 38 11.50 5.90 -6.85
C ASP A 38 11.17 6.66 -8.15
N ILE A 39 12.16 6.94 -9.00
CA ILE A 39 11.93 7.55 -10.34
C ILE A 39 11.10 6.61 -11.22
N LEU A 40 11.22 5.30 -11.02
CA LEU A 40 10.45 4.30 -11.74
C LEU A 40 9.06 4.06 -11.14
N ASN A 41 8.69 4.78 -10.06
CA ASN A 41 7.44 4.59 -9.32
C ASN A 41 7.24 3.12 -8.86
N LEU A 42 8.30 2.49 -8.34
CA LEU A 42 8.26 1.08 -7.94
C LEU A 42 7.22 0.78 -6.84
N ALA A 43 7.10 1.65 -5.84
CA ALA A 43 6.13 1.48 -4.77
C ALA A 43 4.69 1.47 -5.31
N ASP A 44 4.36 2.43 -6.18
CA ASP A 44 3.06 2.50 -6.87
C ASP A 44 2.80 1.26 -7.71
N ALA A 45 3.75 0.85 -8.55
CA ALA A 45 3.56 -0.31 -9.41
C ALA A 45 3.36 -1.60 -8.62
N LEU A 46 4.09 -1.80 -7.51
CA LEU A 46 3.91 -2.97 -6.65
C LEU A 46 2.55 -2.93 -5.94
N LEU A 47 2.16 -1.79 -5.37
CA LEU A 47 0.87 -1.66 -4.69
C LEU A 47 -0.31 -1.82 -5.65
N GLU A 48 -0.28 -1.18 -6.82
CA GLU A 48 -1.32 -1.33 -7.84
C GLU A 48 -1.51 -2.79 -8.23
N GLN A 49 -0.41 -3.55 -8.45
CA GLN A 49 -0.51 -4.97 -8.79
C GLN A 49 -0.91 -5.84 -7.59
N ALA A 50 -0.49 -5.47 -6.37
CA ALA A 50 -0.88 -6.17 -5.16
C ALA A 50 -2.39 -6.04 -4.87
N MET A 51 -3.00 -4.91 -5.21
CA MET A 51 -4.39 -4.61 -4.93
C MET A 51 -5.37 -5.08 -6.02
N ILE A 52 -4.91 -5.86 -7.01
CA ILE A 52 -5.82 -6.49 -7.99
C ILE A 52 -6.55 -7.67 -7.34
N GLY A 53 -7.88 -7.60 -7.27
CA GLY A 53 -8.74 -8.65 -6.70
C GLY A 53 -9.37 -8.25 -5.35
N PRO A 54 -10.10 -9.15 -4.68
CA PRO A 54 -10.78 -8.82 -3.42
C PRO A 54 -9.85 -8.76 -2.19
N SER A 55 -8.71 -9.45 -2.25
CA SER A 55 -7.71 -9.56 -1.19
C SER A 55 -6.33 -9.23 -1.75
N PRO A 56 -5.42 -8.62 -0.97
CA PRO A 56 -4.13 -8.22 -1.50
C PRO A 56 -3.26 -9.44 -1.83
N ASN A 57 -2.54 -9.38 -2.95
CA ASN A 57 -1.67 -10.45 -3.40
C ASN A 57 -0.44 -10.57 -2.48
N PRO A 58 -0.31 -11.67 -1.71
CA PRO A 58 0.72 -11.77 -0.67
C PRO A 58 2.14 -11.80 -1.22
N LEU A 59 2.34 -12.34 -2.43
CA LEU A 59 3.67 -12.42 -3.05
C LEU A 59 4.13 -11.04 -3.55
N ILE A 60 3.23 -10.25 -4.13
CA ILE A 60 3.60 -8.89 -4.57
C ILE A 60 3.81 -7.99 -3.35
N LEU A 61 3.03 -8.18 -2.28
CA LEU A 61 3.29 -7.51 -1.00
C LEU A 61 4.64 -7.91 -0.39
N SER A 62 5.09 -9.16 -0.50
CA SER A 62 6.41 -9.55 0.00
C SER A 62 7.54 -8.83 -0.75
N TYR A 63 7.39 -8.65 -2.07
CA TYR A 63 8.32 -7.81 -2.84
C TYR A 63 8.36 -6.36 -2.37
N LEU A 64 7.21 -5.77 -2.05
CA LEU A 64 7.15 -4.41 -1.49
C LEU A 64 7.82 -4.34 -0.12
N LYS A 65 7.51 -5.29 0.78
CA LYS A 65 8.14 -5.40 2.11
C LYS A 65 9.65 -5.53 1.98
N TYR A 66 10.13 -6.36 1.05
CA TYR A 66 11.55 -6.49 0.78
C TYR A 66 12.15 -5.20 0.22
N ALA A 67 11.46 -4.52 -0.70
CA ALA A 67 11.91 -3.24 -1.27
C ALA A 67 12.07 -2.17 -0.20
N ILE A 68 11.16 -2.12 0.78
CA ILE A 68 11.22 -1.22 1.94
C ILE A 68 12.43 -1.57 2.83
N SER A 69 12.55 -2.84 3.23
CA SER A 69 13.61 -3.31 4.13
C SER A 69 15.02 -3.18 3.53
N SER A 70 15.13 -3.32 2.20
CA SER A 70 16.40 -3.18 1.47
C SER A 70 16.64 -1.76 0.94
N GLN A 71 15.81 -0.79 1.32
CA GLN A 71 15.91 0.62 0.91
C GLN A 71 15.94 0.81 -0.62
N MET A 72 15.29 -0.09 -1.37
CA MET A 72 15.10 0.09 -2.80
C MET A 72 14.14 1.25 -3.09
N VAL A 73 13.10 1.41 -2.26
CA VAL A 73 12.13 2.51 -2.34
C VAL A 73 12.23 3.38 -1.09
N SER A 74 11.97 4.69 -1.23
CA SER A 74 11.87 5.59 -0.08
C SER A 74 10.56 5.42 0.67
N TYR A 75 10.56 5.74 1.98
CA TYR A 75 9.33 5.78 2.77
C TYR A 75 8.32 6.80 2.22
N SER A 76 8.81 7.91 1.66
CA SER A 76 7.95 8.91 1.02
C SER A 76 7.17 8.32 -0.16
N SER A 77 7.82 7.58 -1.07
CA SER A 77 7.13 6.99 -2.23
C SER A 77 6.11 5.94 -1.82
N VAL A 78 6.42 5.14 -0.80
CA VAL A 78 5.50 4.16 -0.22
C VAL A 78 4.28 4.85 0.39
N LEU A 79 4.46 5.84 1.27
CA LEU A 79 3.36 6.59 1.89
C LEU A 79 2.46 7.26 0.84
N THR A 80 3.06 7.87 -0.18
CA THR A 80 2.31 8.46 -1.30
C THR A 80 1.50 7.41 -2.06
N ALA A 81 2.07 6.24 -2.35
CA ALA A 81 1.38 5.17 -3.06
C ALA A 81 0.23 4.57 -2.23
N ILE A 82 0.42 4.37 -0.93
CA ILE A 82 -0.65 3.91 -0.01
C ILE A 82 -1.82 4.92 0.00
N SER A 83 -1.50 6.22 0.06
CA SER A 83 -2.51 7.28 0.14
C SER A 83 -3.43 7.39 -1.07
N LYS A 84 -3.10 6.72 -2.19
CA LYS A 84 -3.92 6.67 -3.41
C LYS A 84 -5.03 5.61 -3.33
N PHE A 85 -4.93 4.64 -2.43
CA PHE A 85 -5.97 3.63 -2.25
C PHE A 85 -7.23 4.26 -1.64
N ASP A 86 -8.39 4.09 -2.25
CA ASP A 86 -9.63 4.76 -1.82
C ASP A 86 -10.82 3.82 -1.56
N ASP A 87 -10.68 2.54 -1.90
CA ASP A 87 -11.71 1.52 -1.68
C ASP A 87 -11.65 0.93 -0.26
N PHE A 88 -12.15 1.69 0.71
CA PHE A 88 -12.17 1.28 2.13
C PHE A 88 -13.15 0.14 2.45
N SER A 89 -13.94 -0.32 1.48
CA SER A 89 -14.79 -1.50 1.67
C SER A 89 -13.97 -2.80 1.76
N ARG A 90 -12.73 -2.78 1.25
CA ARG A 90 -11.83 -3.93 1.20
C ARG A 90 -10.96 -4.03 2.45
N ASP A 91 -11.52 -4.54 3.53
CA ASP A 91 -10.87 -4.58 4.85
C ASP A 91 -9.49 -5.24 4.87
N LEU A 92 -9.33 -6.38 4.17
CA LEU A 92 -8.04 -7.07 4.09
C LEU A 92 -6.95 -6.23 3.39
N CYS A 93 -7.35 -5.37 2.46
CA CYS A 93 -6.43 -4.48 1.75
C CYS A 93 -6.03 -3.32 2.64
N VAL A 94 -7.00 -2.69 3.32
CA VAL A 94 -6.75 -1.63 4.30
C VAL A 94 -5.85 -2.13 5.41
N GLN A 95 -6.13 -3.31 5.98
CA GLN A 95 -5.28 -3.92 7.01
C GLN A 95 -3.84 -4.13 6.52
N ALA A 96 -3.67 -4.73 5.33
CA ALA A 96 -2.33 -4.95 4.78
C ALA A 96 -1.56 -3.64 4.53
N LEU A 97 -2.25 -2.56 4.13
CA LEU A 97 -1.65 -1.24 3.96
C LEU A 97 -1.22 -0.63 5.30
N LEU A 98 -2.04 -0.77 6.35
CA LEU A 98 -1.69 -0.35 7.71
C LEU A 98 -0.48 -1.12 8.24
N ASP A 99 -0.45 -2.44 8.05
CA ASP A 99 0.69 -3.28 8.44
C ASP A 99 1.99 -2.83 7.75
N ILE A 100 1.91 -2.42 6.48
CA ILE A 100 3.06 -1.89 5.75
C ILE A 100 3.54 -0.56 6.36
N MET A 101 2.64 0.34 6.73
CA MET A 101 3.00 1.62 7.37
C MET A 101 3.67 1.39 8.73
N ASP A 102 3.13 0.46 9.52
CA ASP A 102 3.66 0.08 10.83
C ASP A 102 5.10 -0.44 10.76
N MET A 103 5.45 -1.18 9.69
CA MET A 103 6.81 -1.72 9.51
C MET A 103 7.93 -0.67 9.55
N PHE A 104 7.67 0.60 9.24
CA PHE A 104 8.70 1.64 9.14
C PHE A 104 8.36 2.96 9.85
N CYS A 105 7.22 3.06 10.54
CA CYS A 105 6.76 4.29 11.17
C CYS A 105 7.80 4.89 12.14
N ASP A 106 8.42 4.06 12.98
CA ASP A 106 9.45 4.46 13.95
C ASP A 106 10.77 4.93 13.31
N ARG A 107 10.97 4.68 12.01
CA ARG A 107 12.18 5.06 11.26
C ARG A 107 11.99 6.31 10.41
N LEU A 108 10.80 6.91 10.45
CA LEU A 108 10.51 8.14 9.71
C LEU A 108 11.32 9.30 10.29
N SER A 109 12.24 9.82 9.48
CA SER A 109 13.03 10.99 9.86
C SER A 109 13.46 11.80 8.64
N CYS A 110 13.65 13.09 8.84
CA CYS A 110 14.12 14.03 7.82
C CYS A 110 15.48 14.57 8.26
N HIS A 111 16.54 14.03 7.65
CA HIS A 111 17.93 14.48 7.84
C HIS A 111 18.63 14.77 6.49
N GLY A 112 17.91 14.63 5.39
CA GLY A 112 18.43 14.71 4.02
C GLY A 112 18.35 16.12 3.43
N LYS A 113 18.31 16.18 2.10
CA LYS A 113 18.14 17.46 1.38
C LYS A 113 16.76 18.05 1.68
N ALA A 114 16.67 19.39 1.63
CA ALA A 114 15.40 20.09 1.85
C ALA A 114 14.27 19.55 0.95
N GLU A 115 14.56 19.22 -0.31
CA GLU A 115 13.59 18.65 -1.25
C GLU A 115 13.06 17.28 -0.81
N GLU A 116 13.92 16.39 -0.32
CA GLU A 116 13.55 15.06 0.17
C GLU A 116 12.69 15.16 1.43
N CYS A 117 13.05 16.09 2.32
CA CYS A 117 12.28 16.40 3.51
C CYS A 117 10.89 16.96 3.19
N ILE A 118 10.80 17.92 2.25
CA ILE A 118 9.51 18.44 1.77
C ILE A 118 8.67 17.33 1.13
N GLY A 119 9.30 16.44 0.35
CA GLY A 119 8.67 15.25 -0.23
C GLY A 119 8.06 14.37 0.85
N LEU A 120 8.85 14.03 1.88
CA LEU A 120 8.38 13.24 3.02
C LEU A 120 7.23 13.94 3.77
N CYS A 121 7.32 15.24 4.05
CA CYS A 121 6.24 15.99 4.70
C CYS A 121 4.93 15.93 3.91
N ARG A 122 5.00 16.06 2.58
CA ARG A 122 3.82 15.93 1.71
C ARG A 122 3.24 14.51 1.78
N ALA A 123 4.09 13.49 1.70
CA ALA A 123 3.66 12.11 1.80
C ALA A 123 3.02 11.78 3.16
N LEU A 124 3.56 12.32 4.26
CA LEU A 124 2.98 12.20 5.60
C LEU A 124 1.62 12.87 5.70
N LEU A 125 1.44 14.07 5.13
CA LEU A 125 0.15 14.74 5.12
C LEU A 125 -0.88 13.94 4.32
N SER A 126 -0.49 13.40 3.15
CA SER A 126 -1.35 12.51 2.37
C SER A 126 -1.72 11.25 3.14
N ALA A 127 -0.77 10.63 3.83
CA ALA A 127 -1.00 9.43 4.62
C ALA A 127 -1.90 9.71 5.84
N LEU A 128 -1.71 10.84 6.52
CA LEU A 128 -2.59 11.27 7.62
C LEU A 128 -4.03 11.49 7.12
N HIS A 129 -4.20 12.18 5.99
CA HIS A 129 -5.51 12.37 5.39
C HIS A 129 -6.15 11.03 4.99
N TRP A 130 -5.36 10.10 4.46
CA TRP A 130 -5.80 8.73 4.16
C TRP A 130 -6.26 7.99 5.41
N LEU A 131 -5.48 8.03 6.50
CA LEU A 131 -5.84 7.42 7.79
C LEU A 131 -7.15 8.00 8.34
N LEU A 132 -7.33 9.33 8.29
CA LEU A 132 -8.57 9.97 8.72
C LEU A 132 -9.78 9.49 7.90
N ARG A 133 -9.62 9.32 6.59
CA ARG A 133 -10.66 8.74 5.73
C ARG A 133 -10.94 7.28 6.07
N CYS A 134 -9.92 6.48 6.34
CA CYS A 134 -10.08 5.10 6.82
C CYS A 134 -10.88 5.06 8.12
N THR A 135 -10.55 5.92 9.08
CA THR A 135 -11.27 6.01 10.36
C THR A 135 -12.71 6.44 10.15
N ALA A 136 -12.97 7.44 9.31
CA ALA A 136 -14.34 7.87 8.99
C ALA A 136 -15.16 6.73 8.36
N ALA A 137 -14.60 6.04 7.36
CA ALA A 137 -15.28 4.92 6.70
C ALA A 137 -15.56 3.75 7.67
N SER A 138 -14.65 3.44 8.59
CA SER A 138 -14.87 2.43 9.61
C SER A 138 -15.90 2.87 10.66
N ALA A 139 -15.91 4.14 11.05
CA ALA A 139 -16.91 4.68 11.99
C ALA A 139 -18.32 4.64 11.40
N GLU A 140 -18.46 4.96 10.12
CA GLU A 140 -19.75 4.88 9.41
C GLU A 140 -20.29 3.45 9.38
N ARG A 141 -19.45 2.47 9.05
CA ARG A 141 -19.86 1.04 9.05
C ARG A 141 -20.23 0.54 10.44
N LEU A 142 -19.51 0.99 11.48
CA LEU A 142 -19.87 0.67 12.87
C LEU A 142 -21.24 1.26 13.24
N ARG A 143 -21.52 2.49 12.81
CA ARG A 143 -22.83 3.13 13.02
C ARG A 143 -23.95 2.35 12.33
N GLU A 144 -23.79 2.00 11.06
CA GLU A 144 -24.76 1.19 10.31
C GLU A 144 -25.00 -0.18 10.96
N GLY A 145 -23.95 -0.85 11.44
CA GLY A 145 -24.06 -2.12 12.15
C GLY A 145 -24.84 -2.02 13.46
N LEU A 146 -24.72 -0.90 14.19
CA LEU A 146 -25.48 -0.65 15.41
C LEU A 146 -26.97 -0.39 15.12
N GLU A 147 -27.28 0.36 14.06
CA GLU A 147 -28.66 0.62 13.62
C GLU A 147 -29.35 -0.67 13.14
N ALA A 148 -28.66 -1.51 12.36
CA ALA A 148 -29.16 -2.80 11.91
C ALA A 148 -29.36 -3.83 13.06
N GLY A 149 -28.62 -3.67 14.17
CA GLY A 149 -28.72 -4.51 15.36
C GLY A 149 -29.86 -4.15 16.32
N THR A 150 -30.67 -3.12 16.02
CA THR A 150 -31.82 -2.73 16.84
C THR A 150 -33.09 -3.41 16.31
N PRO A 151 -33.55 -4.54 16.89
CA PRO A 151 -34.83 -5.12 16.48
C PRO A 151 -35.95 -4.12 16.76
N ALA A 152 -36.80 -3.88 15.75
CA ALA A 152 -37.98 -3.04 15.85
C ALA A 152 -38.78 -3.44 17.10
N ALA A 153 -38.82 -2.54 18.08
CA ALA A 153 -39.57 -2.72 19.31
C ALA A 153 -41.07 -2.73 19.00
N GLY A 154 -41.64 -3.94 18.97
CA GLY A 154 -42.98 -4.25 19.46
C GLY A 154 -44.17 -3.61 18.76
N GLU A 155 -44.75 -4.33 17.79
CA GLU A 155 -46.20 -4.33 17.64
C GLU A 155 -46.79 -5.50 18.43
N LYS A 156 -47.38 -5.15 19.59
CA LYS A 156 -48.24 -6.04 20.37
C LYS A 156 -49.50 -6.35 19.56
N GLN A 157 -49.66 -7.58 19.08
CA GLN A 157 -51.00 -8.15 18.85
C GLN A 157 -51.48 -8.76 20.17
N LEU A 158 -52.37 -8.03 20.83
CA LEU A 158 -53.22 -8.54 21.91
C LEU A 158 -54.41 -9.30 21.30
N ALA A 159 -54.82 -10.32 22.06
CA ALA A 159 -55.85 -11.33 21.84
C ALA A 159 -57.19 -10.82 21.32
#